data_AF-A0AAP0C6N7-F1
#
_entry.id   AF-A0AAP0C6N7-F1
#
_cell.length_a   1.000
_cell.length_b   1.000
_cell.length_c   1.000
_cell.angle_alpha   90.00
_cell.angle_beta   90.00
_cell.angle_gamma   90.00
#
_symmetry.space_group_name_H-M   'P 1'
#
loop_
_entity.id
_entity.type
_entity.pdbx_description
1 polymer ?
#
loop_
_entity_poly.entity_id
_entity_poly.type
_entity_poly.pdbx_seq_one_letter_code
_entity_poly.pdbx_strand_id
1 'polypeptide(L)'
;MRSTICHKTLHLVFFNLTLLLVWLKITATTPDGGVGDYKCIDKERDALLHFKSYIRHDPYGILSTWTPNGKEEAIGDCCEWQGVQCDNRSRVTTLYLNNAYLEGTISPSLLNLSYLTELQLESNSFSGTIPTFIGSMTRLEFLNLGHNDFSGRVPSELGNLTNLQSL
;
A
#
# COMPACT_ATOMS: atom_id res chain seq x y z
N MET A 1 -15.89 59.07 38.49
CA MET A 1 -17.14 58.41 38.05
C MET A 1 -16.85 57.66 36.76
N ARG A 2 -17.58 56.54 36.55
CA ARG A 2 -17.58 55.57 35.42
C ARG A 2 -17.39 56.24 34.02
N SER A 3 -16.98 55.64 32.90
CA SER A 3 -16.98 54.25 32.41
C SER A 3 -16.29 54.17 31.01
N THR A 4 -15.64 53.04 30.69
CA THR A 4 -15.57 52.23 29.42
C THR A 4 -15.23 52.75 27.98
N ILE A 5 -14.27 52.00 27.36
CA ILE A 5 -14.23 51.31 26.01
C ILE A 5 -14.00 52.20 24.74
N CYS A 6 -12.86 52.14 24.00
CA CYS A 6 -12.24 51.15 23.07
C CYS A 6 -12.70 51.23 21.59
N HIS A 7 -11.83 51.71 20.66
CA HIS A 7 -11.48 50.99 19.41
C HIS A 7 -10.21 51.53 18.71
N LYS A 8 -9.43 50.55 18.23
CA LYS A 8 -8.17 50.46 17.43
C LYS A 8 -7.88 51.55 16.38
N THR A 9 -6.59 51.89 16.17
CA THR A 9 -5.88 51.73 14.85
C THR A 9 -4.35 51.93 14.95
N LEU A 10 -3.62 51.13 14.16
CA LEU A 10 -2.36 51.36 13.41
C LEU A 10 -1.16 52.06 14.08
N HIS A 11 -0.02 51.36 14.13
CA HIS A 11 1.29 52.02 14.06
C HIS A 11 2.18 51.40 12.99
N LEU A 12 2.63 52.29 12.10
CA LEU A 12 3.60 52.07 11.04
C LEU A 12 5.01 51.84 11.59
N VAL A 13 5.68 50.87 10.96
CA VAL A 13 7.05 50.89 10.39
C VAL A 13 8.15 51.66 11.14
N PHE A 14 9.18 50.91 11.57
CA PHE A 14 10.57 51.40 11.55
C PHE A 14 11.46 50.38 10.85
N PHE A 15 12.05 50.82 9.73
CA PHE A 15 13.15 50.18 9.02
C PHE A 15 14.46 50.66 9.65
N ASN A 16 15.41 49.76 9.96
CA ASN A 16 16.83 50.03 9.72
C ASN A 16 17.68 48.74 9.71
N LEU A 17 18.64 48.77 8.78
CA LEU A 17 19.56 47.75 8.27
C LEU A 17 20.28 46.87 9.32
N THR A 18 20.40 45.57 9.05
CA THR A 18 21.68 44.88 8.70
C THR A 18 21.50 43.35 8.55
N LEU A 19 22.33 42.76 7.66
CA LEU A 19 22.49 41.34 7.27
C LEU A 19 21.57 40.76 6.19
N LEU A 20 22.02 40.91 4.93
CA LEU A 20 21.88 39.86 3.92
C LEU A 20 22.59 38.59 4.42
N LEU A 21 21.83 37.57 4.82
CA LEU A 21 22.28 36.19 4.72
C LEU A 21 21.49 35.52 3.61
N VAL A 22 22.04 35.63 2.40
CA VAL A 22 21.78 34.64 1.35
C VAL A 22 22.24 33.31 1.94
N TRP A 23 21.31 32.43 2.28
CA TRP A 23 21.65 31.04 2.54
C TRP A 23 22.09 30.43 1.22
N LEU A 24 23.38 30.56 0.93
CA LEU A 24 24.04 29.78 -0.11
C LEU A 24 24.01 28.33 0.38
N LYS A 25 22.97 27.57 -0.01
CA LYS A 25 23.00 26.11 0.11
C LYS A 25 24.03 25.60 -0.89
N ILE A 26 25.29 25.64 -0.50
CA ILE A 26 26.29 24.74 -1.08
C ILE A 26 25.89 23.36 -0.58
N THR A 27 25.22 22.58 -1.42
CA THR A 27 25.26 21.13 -1.25
C THR A 27 26.45 20.67 -2.06
N ALA A 28 27.47 20.18 -1.35
CA ALA A 28 28.50 19.36 -1.95
C ALA A 28 27.80 18.08 -2.42
N THR A 29 27.73 17.85 -3.72
CA THR A 29 27.43 16.54 -4.27
C THR A 29 28.64 15.64 -4.01
N THR A 30 28.51 14.72 -3.07
CA THR A 30 29.36 13.53 -3.04
C THR A 30 28.98 12.65 -4.24
N PRO A 31 29.94 12.06 -4.97
CA PRO A 31 29.63 10.94 -5.85
C PRO A 31 29.51 9.69 -4.97
N ASP A 32 28.39 9.57 -4.26
CA ASP A 32 28.12 8.38 -3.47
C ASP A 32 27.30 7.39 -4.31
N GLY A 33 27.85 6.19 -4.45
CA GLY A 33 27.18 5.10 -5.13
C GLY A 33 26.00 4.61 -4.30
N GLY A 34 24.80 4.70 -4.87
CA GLY A 34 23.69 3.78 -4.59
C GLY A 34 23.06 3.87 -3.20
N VAL A 35 22.16 4.83 -3.01
CA VAL A 35 20.96 4.58 -2.19
C VAL A 35 19.78 4.77 -3.13
N GLY A 36 19.35 3.68 -3.77
CA GLY A 36 18.08 3.67 -4.48
C GLY A 36 16.98 3.97 -3.48
N ASP A 37 16.12 4.93 -3.79
CA ASP A 37 14.86 5.13 -3.09
C ASP A 37 14.01 3.88 -3.32
N TYR A 38 14.17 2.85 -2.48
CA TYR A 38 13.47 1.58 -2.54
C TYR A 38 12.04 1.79 -2.06
N LYS A 39 11.25 2.44 -2.92
CA LYS A 39 9.85 2.75 -2.71
C LYS A 39 9.00 1.80 -3.55
N CYS A 40 7.95 1.25 -2.96
CA CYS A 40 6.94 0.46 -3.61
C CYS A 40 6.40 1.20 -4.81
N ILE A 41 6.17 0.43 -5.87
CA ILE A 41 5.61 0.93 -7.11
C ILE A 41 4.20 1.48 -6.82
N ASP A 42 3.97 2.76 -7.14
CA ASP A 42 2.69 3.46 -6.92
C ASP A 42 1.49 2.63 -7.41
N LYS A 43 1.62 1.99 -8.58
CA LYS A 43 0.60 1.12 -9.17
C LYS A 43 0.27 -0.09 -8.28
N GLU A 44 1.26 -0.70 -7.65
CA GLU A 44 1.08 -1.87 -6.77
C GLU A 44 0.49 -1.44 -5.42
N ARG A 45 0.97 -0.33 -4.86
CA ARG A 45 0.36 0.28 -3.67
C ARG A 45 -1.12 0.57 -3.88
N ASP A 46 -1.46 1.24 -4.98
CA ASP A 46 -2.85 1.61 -5.26
C ASP A 46 -3.72 0.36 -5.50
N ALA A 47 -3.14 -0.70 -6.08
CA ALA A 47 -3.80 -1.99 -6.25
C ALA A 47 -4.12 -2.68 -4.91
N LEU A 48 -3.20 -2.63 -3.95
CA LEU A 48 -3.37 -3.15 -2.59
C LEU A 48 -4.42 -2.33 -1.82
N LEU A 49 -4.41 -0.99 -1.92
CA LEU A 49 -5.44 -0.15 -1.30
C LEU A 49 -6.84 -0.41 -1.90
N HIS A 50 -6.90 -0.64 -3.20
CA HIS A 50 -8.14 -1.04 -3.87
C HIS A 50 -8.56 -2.48 -3.49
N PHE A 51 -7.62 -3.38 -3.22
CA PHE A 51 -7.95 -4.69 -2.65
C PHE A 51 -8.52 -4.55 -1.24
N LYS A 52 -7.90 -3.71 -0.40
CA LYS A 52 -8.38 -3.41 0.95
C LYS A 52 -9.80 -2.85 0.97
N SER A 53 -10.22 -2.05 -0.03
CA SER A 53 -11.60 -1.53 -0.07
C SER A 53 -12.67 -2.61 -0.35
N TYR A 54 -12.27 -3.81 -0.79
CA TYR A 54 -13.16 -4.96 -0.97
C TYR A 54 -13.29 -5.81 0.32
N ILE A 55 -12.52 -5.49 1.35
CA ILE A 55 -12.59 -6.13 2.65
C ILE A 55 -13.64 -5.40 3.49
N ARG A 56 -14.70 -6.12 3.88
CA ARG A 56 -15.83 -5.61 4.66
C ARG A 56 -15.62 -5.77 6.16
N HIS A 57 -14.86 -6.78 6.58
CA HIS A 57 -14.54 -7.04 7.97
C HIS A 57 -13.07 -7.42 8.13
N ASP A 58 -12.38 -6.77 9.06
CA ASP A 58 -10.99 -7.04 9.46
C ASP A 58 -10.94 -6.96 11.01
N PRO A 59 -11.35 -8.02 11.72
CA PRO A 59 -11.55 -7.96 13.16
C PRO A 59 -10.23 -7.81 13.95
N TYR A 60 -9.12 -8.25 13.36
CA TYR A 60 -7.79 -8.15 13.97
C TYR A 60 -7.01 -6.90 13.55
N GLY A 61 -7.56 -6.11 12.61
CA GLY A 61 -6.91 -4.90 12.12
C GLY A 61 -5.60 -5.18 11.40
N ILE A 62 -5.43 -6.35 10.77
CA ILE A 62 -4.17 -6.69 10.11
C ILE A 62 -3.88 -5.81 8.89
N LEU A 63 -4.93 -5.21 8.29
CA LEU A 63 -4.80 -4.27 7.20
C LEU A 63 -4.64 -2.82 7.71
N SER A 64 -4.54 -2.59 9.02
CA SER A 64 -4.40 -1.25 9.59
C SER A 64 -3.12 -0.53 9.12
N THR A 65 -2.04 -1.26 8.85
CA THR A 65 -0.78 -0.70 8.32
C THR A 65 -0.91 -0.24 6.86
N TRP A 66 -1.96 -0.65 6.14
CA TRP A 66 -2.15 -0.32 4.73
C TRP A 66 -2.74 1.08 4.59
N THR A 67 -1.87 2.08 4.54
CA THR A 67 -2.27 3.50 4.54
C THR A 67 -1.92 4.21 3.23
N PRO A 68 -2.76 5.12 2.71
CA PRO A 68 -2.47 5.86 1.48
C PRO A 68 -1.36 6.91 1.62
N ASN A 69 -1.06 7.34 2.86
CA ASN A 69 -0.25 8.52 3.14
C ASN A 69 1.26 8.20 3.26
N GLY A 70 1.86 7.68 2.20
CA GLY A 70 3.32 7.52 2.11
C GLY A 70 4.05 8.75 1.53
N LYS A 71 3.45 9.95 1.59
CA LYS A 71 3.95 11.15 0.86
C LYS A 71 4.40 12.31 1.74
N GLU A 72 4.03 12.33 3.02
CA GLU A 72 4.44 13.40 3.94
C GLU A 72 5.02 12.73 5.18
N GLU A 73 6.36 12.73 5.24
CA GLU A 73 7.16 12.51 6.44
C GLU A 73 6.90 11.17 7.18
N ALA A 74 7.54 10.10 6.69
CA ALA A 74 7.87 8.87 7.41
C ALA A 74 6.70 7.97 7.89
N ILE A 75 5.78 7.57 7.00
CA ILE A 75 4.86 6.44 7.26
C ILE A 75 4.80 5.49 6.06
N GLY A 76 5.55 4.39 6.18
CA GLY A 76 5.31 3.07 5.58
C GLY A 76 5.17 2.98 4.06
N ASP A 77 6.25 2.56 3.41
CA ASP A 77 6.18 2.03 2.05
C ASP A 77 5.27 0.77 1.98
N CYS A 78 4.64 0.46 0.85
CA CYS A 78 3.73 -0.69 0.78
C CYS A 78 4.42 -2.03 1.08
N CYS A 79 5.74 -2.10 0.84
CA CYS A 79 6.60 -3.23 1.17
C CYS A 79 6.79 -3.42 2.68
N GLU A 80 6.45 -2.43 3.50
CA GLU A 80 6.45 -2.48 4.96
C GLU A 80 5.06 -2.82 5.53
N TRP A 81 4.05 -2.99 4.67
CA TRP A 81 2.71 -3.33 5.14
C TRP A 81 2.66 -4.78 5.60
N GLN A 82 1.95 -5.01 6.70
CA GLN A 82 1.72 -6.36 7.21
C GLN A 82 1.12 -7.24 6.11
N GLY A 83 1.75 -8.39 5.89
CA GLY A 83 1.33 -9.36 4.87
C GLY A 83 1.82 -9.06 3.45
N VAL A 84 2.56 -7.97 3.21
CA VAL A 84 3.16 -7.67 1.90
C VAL A 84 4.65 -7.96 1.96
N GLN A 85 5.18 -8.66 0.96
CA GLN A 85 6.62 -8.79 0.76
C GLN A 85 7.00 -8.33 -0.64
N CYS A 86 8.14 -7.66 -0.71
CA CYS A 86 8.71 -7.17 -1.96
C CYS A 86 10.08 -7.79 -2.22
N ASP A 87 10.47 -7.82 -3.48
CA ASP A 87 11.85 -8.14 -3.86
C ASP A 87 12.81 -6.95 -3.71
N ASN A 88 14.07 -7.17 -4.06
CA ASN A 88 15.12 -6.14 -4.02
C ASN A 88 14.95 -4.98 -5.03
N ARG A 89 13.85 -4.97 -5.80
CA ARG A 89 13.46 -3.89 -6.71
C ARG A 89 12.14 -3.24 -6.28
N SER A 90 11.70 -3.46 -5.04
CA SER A 90 10.45 -2.92 -4.49
C SER A 90 9.21 -3.34 -5.27
N ARG A 91 9.23 -4.55 -5.86
CA ARG A 91 8.08 -5.16 -6.54
C ARG A 91 7.40 -6.12 -5.60
N VAL A 92 6.07 -6.06 -5.48
CA VAL A 92 5.29 -6.97 -4.64
C VAL A 92 5.36 -8.40 -5.20
N THR A 93 5.92 -9.32 -4.43
CA THR A 93 6.06 -10.74 -4.81
C THR A 93 5.14 -11.65 -4.01
N THR A 94 4.83 -11.27 -2.76
CA THR A 94 4.01 -12.10 -1.87
C THR A 94 2.92 -11.27 -1.21
N LEU A 95 1.69 -11.80 -1.24
CA LEU A 95 0.59 -11.34 -0.43
C LEU A 95 0.19 -12.47 0.53
N TYR A 96 0.52 -12.31 1.80
CA TYR A 96 0.30 -13.28 2.88
C TYR A 96 -0.69 -12.75 3.91
N LEU A 97 -1.94 -13.23 3.84
CA LEU A 97 -3.04 -12.82 4.71
C LEU A 97 -3.76 -14.03 5.32
N ASN A 98 -3.06 -15.14 5.51
CA ASN A 98 -3.66 -16.35 6.09
C ASN A 98 -4.15 -16.11 7.53
N ASN A 99 -5.21 -16.81 7.93
CA ASN A 99 -5.69 -16.86 9.33
C ASN A 99 -6.04 -15.49 9.94
N ALA A 100 -6.64 -14.61 9.14
CA ALA A 100 -6.92 -13.23 9.55
C ALA A 100 -8.41 -12.90 9.70
N TYR A 101 -9.29 -13.89 9.46
CA TYR A 101 -10.75 -13.71 9.50
C TYR A 101 -11.22 -12.51 8.67
N LEU A 102 -10.53 -12.24 7.55
CA LEU A 102 -10.93 -11.19 6.63
C LEU A 102 -12.21 -11.61 5.93
N GLU A 103 -13.24 -10.76 5.98
CA GLU A 103 -14.48 -10.95 5.24
C GLU A 103 -14.51 -10.02 4.04
N GLY A 104 -14.84 -10.54 2.86
CA GLY A 104 -14.92 -9.73 1.65
C GLY A 104 -14.92 -10.56 0.38
N THR A 105 -14.49 -9.95 -0.72
CA THR A 105 -14.29 -10.62 -2.01
C THR A 105 -12.92 -10.26 -2.59
N ILE A 106 -12.39 -11.11 -3.48
CA ILE A 106 -11.09 -10.85 -4.11
C ILE A 106 -11.27 -9.78 -5.20
N SER A 107 -10.59 -8.64 -5.03
CA SER A 107 -10.63 -7.51 -5.96
C SER A 107 -9.84 -7.77 -7.25
N PRO A 108 -10.32 -7.37 -8.44
CA PRO A 108 -9.58 -7.48 -9.70
C PRO A 108 -8.32 -6.60 -9.75
N SER A 109 -8.13 -5.68 -8.80
CA SER A 109 -6.91 -4.89 -8.71
C SER A 109 -5.65 -5.73 -8.50
N LEU A 110 -5.76 -6.98 -8.00
CA LEU A 110 -4.61 -7.88 -7.86
C LEU A 110 -3.89 -8.16 -9.19
N LEU A 111 -4.55 -7.98 -10.35
CA LEU A 111 -3.90 -8.04 -11.66
C LEU A 111 -2.75 -7.03 -11.83
N ASN A 112 -2.76 -5.95 -11.06
CA ASN A 112 -1.71 -4.94 -11.10
C ASN A 112 -0.46 -5.35 -10.31
N LEU A 113 -0.49 -6.43 -9.53
CA LEU A 113 0.68 -7.02 -8.87
C LEU A 113 1.39 -7.97 -9.84
N SER A 114 1.98 -7.40 -10.89
CA SER A 114 2.48 -8.14 -12.05
C SER A 114 3.70 -9.02 -11.78
N TYR A 115 4.23 -8.99 -10.55
CA TYR A 115 5.36 -9.79 -10.08
C TYR A 115 4.98 -10.76 -8.95
N LEU A 116 3.68 -10.86 -8.61
CA LEU A 116 3.21 -11.74 -7.55
C LEU A 116 3.50 -13.21 -7.90
N THR A 117 4.25 -13.86 -7.04
CA THR A 117 4.57 -15.30 -7.08
C THR A 117 3.77 -16.07 -6.04
N GLU A 118 3.33 -15.40 -4.97
CA GLU A 118 2.62 -16.03 -3.86
C GLU A 118 1.35 -15.27 -3.48
N LEU A 119 0.21 -15.94 -3.56
CA LEU A 119 -1.08 -15.45 -3.08
C LEU A 119 -1.64 -16.41 -2.01
N GLN A 120 -1.51 -16.00 -0.75
CA GLN A 120 -1.85 -16.81 0.42
C GLN A 120 -3.00 -16.11 1.17
N LEU A 121 -4.23 -16.61 0.98
CA LEU A 121 -5.47 -16.08 1.56
C LEU A 121 -6.23 -17.15 2.38
N GLU A 122 -5.56 -18.22 2.77
CA GLU A 122 -6.15 -19.36 3.46
C GLU A 122 -6.78 -18.97 4.80
N SER A 123 -7.83 -19.68 5.22
CA SER A 123 -8.41 -19.54 6.56
C SER A 123 -8.89 -18.11 6.84
N ASN A 124 -9.75 -17.63 5.94
CA ASN A 124 -10.45 -16.35 6.01
C ASN A 124 -11.95 -16.56 5.71
N SER A 125 -12.71 -15.47 5.54
CA SER A 125 -14.13 -15.48 5.18
C SER A 125 -14.36 -14.81 3.82
N PHE A 126 -13.46 -15.03 2.86
CA PHE A 126 -13.68 -14.57 1.48
C PHE A 126 -14.83 -15.35 0.85
N SER A 127 -15.77 -14.63 0.23
CA SER A 127 -17.01 -15.20 -0.32
C SER A 127 -17.19 -14.90 -1.81
N GLY A 128 -18.26 -15.44 -2.40
CA GLY A 128 -18.54 -15.35 -3.84
C GLY A 128 -17.84 -16.45 -4.64
N THR A 129 -17.61 -16.23 -5.94
CA THR A 129 -16.87 -17.19 -6.79
C THR A 129 -15.38 -16.88 -6.81
N ILE A 130 -14.53 -17.90 -6.98
CA ILE A 130 -13.11 -17.69 -7.29
C ILE A 130 -13.02 -16.91 -8.62
N PRO A 131 -12.36 -15.73 -8.66
CA PRO A 131 -12.32 -14.94 -9.89
C PRO A 131 -11.49 -15.59 -10.99
N THR A 132 -12.01 -15.61 -12.23
CA THR A 132 -11.33 -16.18 -13.40
C THR A 132 -10.02 -15.47 -13.73
N PHE A 133 -9.89 -14.18 -13.38
CA PHE A 133 -8.69 -13.39 -13.65
C PHE A 133 -7.45 -13.92 -12.94
N ILE A 134 -7.60 -14.70 -11.86
CA ILE A 134 -6.46 -15.35 -11.19
C ILE A 134 -5.68 -16.19 -12.18
N GLY A 135 -6.35 -16.85 -13.14
CA GLY A 135 -5.73 -17.61 -14.22
C GLY A 135 -4.82 -16.80 -15.16
N SER A 136 -4.88 -15.46 -15.13
CA SER A 136 -3.97 -14.61 -15.91
C SER A 136 -2.70 -14.19 -15.15
N MET A 137 -2.60 -14.51 -13.86
CA MET A 137 -1.44 -14.20 -13.01
C MET A 137 -0.37 -15.29 -13.17
N THR A 138 0.15 -15.45 -14.39
CA THR A 138 1.00 -16.59 -14.80
C THR A 138 2.34 -16.71 -14.09
N ARG A 139 2.71 -15.74 -13.25
CA ARG A 139 3.89 -15.80 -12.36
C ARG A 139 3.63 -16.50 -11.03
N LEU A 140 2.37 -16.78 -10.69
CA LEU A 140 2.05 -17.47 -9.44
C LEU A 140 2.71 -18.85 -9.41
N GLU A 141 3.45 -19.08 -8.32
CA GLU A 141 4.07 -20.35 -7.95
C GLU A 141 3.29 -20.99 -6.80
N PHE A 142 2.71 -20.19 -5.90
CA PHE A 142 1.91 -20.67 -4.78
C PHE A 142 0.59 -19.90 -4.71
N LEU A 143 -0.53 -20.63 -4.76
CA LEU A 143 -1.87 -20.10 -4.58
C LEU A 143 -2.54 -20.89 -3.48
N ASN A 144 -3.00 -20.24 -2.41
CA ASN A 144 -3.79 -20.92 -1.38
C ASN A 144 -5.03 -20.10 -1.06
N LEU A 145 -6.18 -20.65 -1.44
CA LEU A 145 -7.51 -20.08 -1.20
C LEU A 145 -8.35 -20.96 -0.26
N GLY A 146 -7.73 -21.97 0.36
CA GLY A 146 -8.40 -22.95 1.21
C GLY A 146 -9.08 -22.31 2.42
N HIS A 147 -10.01 -23.04 3.03
CA HIS A 147 -10.71 -22.60 4.24
C HIS A 147 -11.31 -21.18 4.12
N ASN A 148 -12.10 -20.96 3.08
CA ASN A 148 -12.86 -19.74 2.81
C ASN A 148 -14.31 -20.08 2.46
N ASP A 149 -15.17 -19.06 2.34
CA ASP A 149 -16.59 -19.19 2.00
C ASP A 149 -16.86 -19.06 0.48
N PHE A 150 -15.89 -19.46 -0.35
CA PHE A 150 -16.07 -19.49 -1.80
C PHE A 150 -17.16 -20.48 -2.23
N SER A 151 -17.89 -20.13 -3.27
CA SER A 151 -18.98 -20.90 -3.84
C SER A 151 -18.89 -20.94 -5.38
N GLY A 152 -19.71 -21.78 -6.00
CA GLY A 152 -19.70 -21.96 -7.45
C GLY A 152 -18.63 -22.97 -7.90
N ARG A 153 -18.24 -22.88 -9.19
CA ARG A 153 -17.28 -23.80 -9.79
C ARG A 153 -15.86 -23.25 -9.67
N VAL A 154 -14.89 -24.16 -9.55
CA VAL A 154 -13.47 -23.83 -9.71
C VAL A 154 -13.25 -23.39 -11.17
N PRO A 155 -12.70 -22.18 -11.43
CA PRO A 155 -12.44 -21.70 -12.78
C PRO A 155 -11.45 -22.59 -13.53
N SER A 156 -11.78 -22.95 -14.76
CA SER A 156 -10.85 -23.68 -15.65
C SER A 156 -9.60 -22.86 -15.99
N GLU A 157 -9.71 -21.53 -15.90
CA GLU A 157 -8.63 -20.57 -16.13
C GLU A 157 -7.47 -20.76 -15.15
N LEU A 158 -7.68 -21.39 -13.98
CA LEU A 158 -6.57 -21.76 -13.10
C LEU A 158 -5.58 -22.72 -13.79
N GLY A 159 -6.02 -23.46 -14.81
CA GLY A 159 -5.16 -24.28 -15.66
C GLY A 159 -4.14 -23.48 -16.50
N ASN A 160 -4.28 -22.15 -16.60
CA ASN A 160 -3.30 -21.28 -17.28
C ASN A 160 -2.10 -20.91 -16.39
N LEU A 161 -2.11 -21.27 -15.10
CA LEU A 161 -1.03 -20.97 -14.16
C LEU A 161 0.13 -21.97 -14.34
N THR A 162 0.87 -21.82 -15.42
CA THR A 162 1.91 -22.79 -15.83
C THR A 162 3.12 -22.86 -14.88
N ASN A 163 3.32 -21.86 -14.01
CA ASN A 163 4.40 -21.84 -13.02
C ASN A 163 3.95 -22.34 -11.63
N LEU A 164 2.70 -22.74 -11.48
CA LEU A 164 2.13 -23.13 -10.19
C LEU A 164 2.75 -24.44 -9.69
N GLN A 165 3.26 -24.40 -8.46
CA GLN A 165 3.89 -25.52 -7.77
C GLN A 165 2.98 -26.07 -6.66
N SER A 166 2.15 -25.21 -6.06
CA SER A 166 1.19 -25.58 -5.01
C SER A 166 -0.12 -24.82 -5.17
N LEU A 167 -1.24 -25.53 -4.96
CA LEU A 167 -2.62 -25.03 -5.03
C LEU A 167 -3.46 -25.49 -3.83
#